data_AF-A0A954KRH6-F1
#
_entry.id   AF-A0A954KRH6-F1
#
_cell.length_a   1.000
_cell.length_b   1.000
_cell.length_c   1.000
_cell.angle_alpha   90.00
_cell.angle_beta   90.00
_cell.angle_gamma   90.00
#
_symmetry.space_group_name_H-M   'P 1'
#
loop_
_entity.id
_entity.type
_entity.pdbx_description
1 polymer ?
#
loop_
_entity_poly.entity_id
_entity_poly.type
_entity_poly.pdbx_seq_one_letter_code
_entity_poly.pdbx_strand_id
1 'polypeptide(L)' 'MAQAKTKDKTKGQSARQQKRGGGSNSAPEPSLETLKQFYRDMLLIRRFEEKAGQLYGMGLIGGFCHLYIGQEAVV' A
#
# COMPACT_ATOMS: atom_id res chain seq x y z
N MET A 1 -9.33 -71.30 17.87
CA MET A 1 -10.12 -70.66 18.96
C MET A 1 -9.24 -69.58 19.56
N ALA A 2 -9.60 -68.31 19.73
CA ALA A 2 -10.79 -67.54 19.43
C ALA A 2 -10.36 -66.06 19.25
N GLN A 3 -11.10 -65.32 18.43
CA GLN A 3 -11.00 -63.87 18.30
C GLN A 3 -11.71 -63.18 19.48
N ALA A 4 -11.30 -61.96 19.87
CA ALA A 4 -12.23 -60.89 20.25
C ALA A 4 -11.53 -59.52 20.34
N LYS A 5 -12.16 -58.51 19.73
CA LYS A 5 -11.83 -57.08 19.77
C LYS A 5 -12.49 -56.42 20.99
N THR A 6 -11.90 -55.35 21.54
CA THR A 6 -12.66 -54.20 22.08
C THR A 6 -11.90 -52.89 21.85
N LYS A 7 -12.62 -51.87 21.36
CA LYS A 7 -12.24 -50.45 21.31
C LYS A 7 -12.80 -49.78 22.56
N ASP A 8 -12.11 -48.80 23.16
CA ASP A 8 -12.71 -47.46 23.36
C ASP A 8 -11.68 -46.39 23.71
N LYS A 9 -12.03 -45.17 23.30
CA LYS A 9 -11.33 -43.89 23.36
C LYS A 9 -11.29 -43.32 24.78
N THR A 10 -10.17 -42.72 25.15
CA THR A 10 -10.16 -41.57 26.06
C THR A 10 -9.32 -40.45 25.46
N LYS A 11 -9.98 -39.32 25.24
CA LYS A 11 -9.44 -38.07 24.69
C LYS A 11 -8.48 -37.44 25.71
N GLY A 12 -7.18 -37.57 25.49
CA GLY A 12 -6.17 -36.70 26.08
C GLY A 12 -6.04 -35.44 25.24
N GLN A 13 -6.58 -34.31 25.72
CA GLN A 13 -6.41 -33.00 25.12
C GLN A 13 -4.93 -32.59 25.22
N SER A 14 -4.16 -32.77 24.13
CA SER A 14 -2.88 -32.09 23.96
C SER A 14 -3.15 -30.72 23.38
N ALA A 15 -3.23 -29.73 24.26
CA ALA A 15 -3.23 -28.32 23.90
C ALA A 15 -1.86 -27.97 23.29
N ARG A 16 -1.76 -27.95 21.95
CA ARG A 16 -0.60 -27.36 21.29
C ARG A 16 -0.96 -26.70 19.96
N GLN A 17 -0.82 -25.38 20.00
CA GLN A 17 -0.63 -24.46 18.88
C GLN A 17 -1.81 -24.31 17.90
N GLN A 18 -2.77 -23.45 18.28
CA GLN A 18 -3.46 -22.66 17.27
C GLN A 18 -2.41 -21.89 16.46
N LYS A 19 -2.17 -22.32 15.21
CA LYS A 19 -1.53 -21.48 14.21
C LYS A 19 -2.47 -20.28 14.01
N ARG A 20 -2.18 -19.18 14.69
CA ARG A 20 -2.73 -17.87 14.34
C ARG A 20 -2.25 -17.60 12.93
N GLY A 21 -3.09 -17.88 11.94
CA GLY A 21 -2.93 -17.38 10.59
C GLY A 21 -3.01 -15.86 10.67
N GLY A 22 -1.88 -15.22 10.91
CA GLY A 22 -1.74 -13.79 10.73
C GLY A 22 -1.88 -13.53 9.24
N GLY A 23 -3.08 -13.16 8.81
CA GLY A 23 -3.27 -12.60 7.49
C GLY A 23 -2.42 -11.34 7.40
N SER A 24 -1.34 -11.40 6.63
CA SER A 24 -0.61 -10.21 6.26
C SER A 24 -1.53 -9.36 5.39
N ASN A 25 -2.10 -8.30 5.96
CA ASN A 25 -2.73 -7.22 5.20
C ASN A 25 -1.65 -6.39 4.48
N SER A 26 -0.79 -7.03 3.70
CA SER A 26 0.17 -6.36 2.84
C SER A 26 -0.49 -6.15 1.49
N ALA A 27 -0.77 -4.90 1.15
CA ALA A 27 -1.11 -4.53 -0.21
C ALA A 27 0.00 -5.04 -1.16
N PRO A 28 -0.34 -5.47 -2.38
CA PRO A 28 0.66 -5.90 -3.35
C PRO A 28 1.62 -4.74 -3.66
N GLU A 29 2.92 -5.05 -3.66
CA GLU A 29 3.95 -4.09 -4.08
C GLU A 29 3.72 -3.67 -5.55
N PRO A 30 3.86 -2.37 -5.87
CA PRO A 30 3.64 -1.89 -7.23
C PRO A 30 4.70 -2.41 -8.20
N SER A 31 4.29 -2.58 -9.46
CA SER A 31 5.23 -2.98 -10.53
C SER A 31 6.26 -1.89 -10.82
N LEU A 32 7.39 -2.25 -11.43
CA LEU A 32 8.41 -1.30 -11.87
C LEU A 32 7.87 -0.27 -12.88
N GLU A 33 6.94 -0.67 -13.74
CA GLU A 33 6.30 0.25 -14.69
C GLU A 33 5.42 1.27 -13.97
N THR A 34 4.64 0.81 -12.99
CA THR A 34 3.83 1.66 -12.12
C THR A 34 4.70 2.67 -11.37
N LEU A 35 5.84 2.25 -10.79
CA LEU A 35 6.77 3.14 -10.10
C LEU A 35 7.38 4.20 -11.03
N LYS A 36 7.73 3.82 -12.27
CA LYS A 36 8.22 4.78 -13.27
C LYS A 36 7.15 5.79 -13.65
N GLN A 37 5.88 5.38 -13.70
CA GLN A 37 4.77 6.26 -14.00
C GLN A 37 4.56 7.27 -12.87
N PHE A 38 4.47 6.81 -11.61
CA PHE A 38 4.38 7.69 -10.45
C PHE A 38 5.49 8.74 -10.39
N TYR A 39 6.74 8.31 -10.66
CA TYR A 39 7.86 9.25 -10.72
C TYR A 39 7.68 10.32 -11.79
N ARG A 40 7.21 9.94 -12.99
CA ARG A 40 6.95 10.90 -14.08
C ARG A 40 5.85 11.87 -13.71
N ASP A 41 4.77 11.38 -13.12
CA ASP A 41 3.62 12.20 -12.75
C ASP A 41 3.99 13.20 -11.65
N MET A 42 4.65 12.74 -10.59
CA MET A 42 5.14 13.62 -9.52
C MET A 42 6.09 14.70 -10.04
N LEU A 43 7.03 14.33 -10.92
CA LEU A 43 7.94 15.31 -11.51
C LEU A 43 7.23 16.31 -12.43
N LEU A 44 6.25 15.84 -13.21
CA LEU A 44 5.48 16.70 -14.09
C LEU A 44 4.72 17.75 -13.27
N ILE A 45 4.03 17.33 -12.21
CA ILE A 45 3.31 18.22 -11.30
C ILE A 45 4.28 19.23 -10.70
N ARG A 46 5.42 18.78 -10.14
CA ARG A 46 6.43 19.68 -9.58
C ARG A 46 6.89 20.74 -10.58
N ARG A 47 7.25 20.35 -11.81
CA ARG A 47 7.76 21.28 -12.84
C ARG A 47 6.69 22.24 -13.33
N PHE A 48 5.47 21.75 -13.48
CA PHE A 48 4.33 22.59 -13.83
C PHE A 48 4.12 23.67 -12.77
N GLU A 49 4.08 23.29 -11.50
CA GLU A 49 3.83 24.23 -10.42
C GLU A 49 4.97 25.22 -10.18
N GLU A 50 6.22 24.77 -10.29
CA GLU A 50 7.38 25.66 -10.28
C GLU A 50 7.26 26.73 -11.37
N LYS A 51 6.82 26.34 -12.58
CA LYS A 51 6.63 27.29 -13.67
C LYS A 51 5.42 28.20 -13.45
N ALA A 52 4.31 27.67 -12.94
CA ALA A 52 3.15 28.45 -12.57
C ALA A 52 3.52 29.50 -11.50
N GLY A 53 4.27 29.12 -10.46
CA GLY A 53 4.79 30.02 -9.44
C GLY A 53 5.68 31.13 -10.02
N GLN A 54 6.56 30.80 -10.97
CA GLN A 54 7.36 31.81 -11.68
C GLN A 54 6.49 32.80 -12.45
N LEU A 55 5.55 32.31 -13.26
CA LEU A 55 4.66 33.16 -14.06
C LEU A 55 3.73 34.02 -13.19
N TYR A 56 3.30 33.49 -12.05
CA TYR A 56 2.56 34.24 -11.04
C TYR A 56 3.43 35.35 -10.42
N GLY A 57 4.67 35.05 -10.05
CA GLY A 57 5.62 36.07 -9.56
C GLY A 57 5.94 37.16 -10.59
N MET A 58 5.83 36.86 -11.88
CA MET A 58 5.94 37.82 -12.98
C MET A 58 4.65 38.60 -13.25
N GLY A 59 3.55 38.31 -12.55
CA GLY A 59 2.25 38.96 -12.75
C GLY A 59 1.51 38.51 -14.02
N LEU A 60 1.92 37.41 -14.65
CA LEU A 60 1.28 36.86 -15.85
C LEU A 60 0.06 35.98 -15.53
N ILE A 61 -0.11 35.61 -14.25
CA ILE A 61 -1.27 34.89 -13.74
C ILE A 61 -1.96 35.81 -12.72
N GLY A 62 -3.23 36.13 -12.95
CA GLY A 62 -4.04 36.97 -12.06
C GLY A 62 -4.82 36.17 -11.01
N GLY A 63 -5.25 36.83 -9.94
CA GLY A 63 -6.01 36.21 -8.86
C GLY A 63 -5.13 35.51 -7.83
N PHE A 64 -5.57 34.37 -7.32
CA PHE A 64 -4.81 33.56 -6.36
C PHE A 64 -4.14 32.37 -7.05
N CYS A 65 -2.90 32.07 -6.67
CA CYS A 65 -2.15 30.91 -7.16
C CYS A 65 -1.81 29.98 -5.99
N HIS A 66 -2.56 28.87 -5.88
CA HIS A 66 -2.31 27.84 -4.88
C HIS A 66 -1.39 26.78 -5.50
N LEU A 67 -0.26 26.54 -4.85
CA LEU A 67 0.73 25.55 -5.26
C LEU A 67 0.72 24.41 -4.24
N TYR A 68 0.71 23.17 -4.74
CA TYR A 68 0.84 21.90 -4.02
C TYR A 68 2.28 21.33 -4.09
N ILE A 69 3.29 22.18 -4.30
CA ILE A 69 4.71 21.80 -4.24
C ILE A 69 4.98 21.06 -2.92
N GLY A 70 5.41 19.80 -3.03
CA GLY A 70 5.67 18.91 -1.89
C GLY A 70 4.51 17.97 -1.54
N GLN A 71 3.37 18.06 -2.23
CA GLN A 71 2.18 17.22 -2.05
C GLN A 71 1.85 16.40 -3.31
N GLU A 72 2.83 16.18 -4.19
CA GLU A 72 2.61 15.51 -5.47
C GLU A 72 2.18 14.05 -5.33
N ALA A 73 2.48 13.42 -4.19
CA ALA A 73 2.08 12.04 -3.91
C ALA A 73 0.61 11.90 -3.46
N VAL A 74 -0.11 13.01 -3.27
CA VAL A 74 -1.54 13.02 -2.86
C VAL A 74 -2.48 12.99 -4.07
N VAL A 75 -1.96 13.31 -5.26
CA VAL A 75 -2.72 13.42 -6.52
C VAL A 75 -2.67 12.14 -7.34
#